data_AF-A0A377D073-F1
#
_entry.id   AF-A0A377D073-F1
#
_cell.length_a   1.000
_cell.length_b   1.000
_cell.length_c   1.000
_cell.angle_alpha   90.00
_cell.angle_beta   90.00
_cell.angle_gamma   90.00
#
_symmetry.space_group_name_H-M   'P 1'
#
loop_
_entity.id
_entity.type
_entity.pdbx_description
1 polymer ?
#
loop_
_entity_poly.entity_id
_entity_poly.type
_entity_poly.pdbx_seq_one_letter_code
_entity_poly.pdbx_strand_id
1 'polypeptide(L)'
;MLAAPWVIMVTAPGFADTADKFALTSQLLKITFPYILLISLASLVGAILNTWNRFSIPAFAPTLLNISMIGFALFAAPYFHPPVLALAWAVTVGGILQLVYQLPHLKKIGMLVLPRINFHDAGAMRVVKQMGPAILGVSVSQISLIINTIFASFLASGSVSWMYYADRLMEFPSGVLGVALGTILLPSLSKSFASGNHDEYNRLMDWGLRLCFLLALPSAVALGILSGPLTGFAVPVR
;
A
#
# COMPACT_ATOMS: atom_id res chain seq x y z
N MET A 1 16.85 2.64 -14.60
CA MET A 1 17.85 1.55 -14.48
C MET A 1 19.22 2.01 -13.97
N LEU A 2 19.65 3.25 -14.21
CA LEU A 2 20.92 3.82 -13.70
C LEU A 2 20.85 4.39 -12.27
N ALA A 3 19.66 4.79 -11.79
CA ALA A 3 19.49 5.38 -10.45
C ALA A 3 19.29 4.35 -9.31
N ALA A 4 19.07 3.06 -9.62
CA ALA A 4 18.79 2.05 -8.61
C ALA A 4 19.89 1.91 -7.52
N PRO A 5 21.20 1.95 -7.86
CA PRO A 5 22.27 1.94 -6.85
C PRO A 5 22.22 3.16 -5.92
N TRP A 6 21.92 4.34 -6.47
CA TRP A 6 21.80 5.59 -5.70
C TRP A 6 20.60 5.57 -4.77
N VAL A 7 19.46 5.07 -5.24
CA VAL A 7 18.25 4.89 -4.42
C VAL A 7 18.55 3.98 -3.23
N ILE A 8 19.30 2.89 -3.43
CA ILE A 8 19.67 1.97 -2.35
C ILE A 8 20.65 2.62 -1.37
N MET A 9 21.66 3.37 -1.84
CA MET A 9 22.56 4.09 -0.93
C MET A 9 21.81 5.11 -0.05
N VAL A 10 20.76 5.75 -0.58
CA VAL A 10 19.95 6.70 0.20
C VAL A 10 18.98 5.98 1.16
N THR A 11 18.43 4.84 0.76
CA THR A 11 17.33 4.18 1.52
C THR A 11 17.82 3.11 2.48
N ALA A 12 18.91 2.41 2.15
CA ALA A 12 19.47 1.30 2.92
C ALA A 12 21.02 1.27 2.80
N PRO A 13 21.72 2.28 3.32
CA PRO A 13 23.18 2.37 3.23
C PRO A 13 23.89 1.18 3.92
N GLY A 14 23.30 0.59 4.97
CA GLY A 14 23.87 -0.58 5.67
C GLY A 14 23.99 -1.84 4.82
N PHE A 15 23.39 -1.88 3.62
CA PHE A 15 23.59 -2.98 2.68
C PHE A 15 24.82 -2.80 1.79
N ALA A 16 25.44 -1.60 1.78
CA ALA A 16 26.67 -1.34 1.03
C ALA A 16 27.86 -2.15 1.57
N ASP A 17 27.84 -2.51 2.85
CA ASP A 17 28.89 -3.30 3.51
C ASP A 17 28.91 -4.78 3.07
N THR A 18 27.85 -5.26 2.41
CA THR A 18 27.76 -6.63 1.87
C THR A 18 27.47 -6.59 0.37
N ALA A 19 28.51 -6.78 -0.45
CA ALA A 19 28.43 -6.66 -1.91
C ALA A 19 27.30 -7.49 -2.56
N ASP A 20 27.10 -8.72 -2.11
CA ASP A 20 26.05 -9.61 -2.65
C ASP A 20 24.63 -9.14 -2.31
N LYS A 21 24.42 -8.58 -1.09
CA LYS A 21 23.10 -8.01 -0.69
C LYS A 21 22.79 -6.76 -1.51
N PHE A 22 23.78 -5.91 -1.75
CA PHE A 22 23.61 -4.71 -2.57
C PHE A 22 23.25 -5.06 -4.02
N ALA A 23 23.96 -6.01 -4.63
CA ALA A 23 23.71 -6.46 -6.00
C ALA A 23 22.31 -7.06 -6.14
N LEU A 24 21.91 -7.95 -5.21
CA LEU A 24 20.59 -8.56 -5.21
C LEU A 24 19.47 -7.53 -5.02
N THR A 25 19.62 -6.61 -4.07
CA THR A 25 18.63 -5.54 -3.82
C THR A 25 18.47 -4.64 -5.04
N SER A 26 19.57 -4.30 -5.73
CA SER A 26 19.55 -3.52 -6.97
C SER A 26 18.82 -4.24 -8.09
N GLN A 27 19.02 -5.55 -8.21
CA GLN A 27 18.30 -6.37 -9.20
C GLN A 27 16.80 -6.46 -8.88
N LEU A 28 16.43 -6.72 -7.62
CA LEU A 28 15.03 -6.76 -7.19
C LEU A 28 14.33 -5.43 -7.47
N LEU A 29 14.96 -4.31 -7.11
CA LEU A 29 14.43 -2.97 -7.35
C LEU A 29 14.20 -2.70 -8.84
N LYS A 30 15.13 -3.11 -9.72
CA LYS A 30 14.96 -2.95 -11.18
C LYS A 30 13.76 -3.74 -11.70
N ILE A 31 13.53 -4.94 -11.18
CA ILE A 31 12.42 -5.81 -11.61
C ILE A 31 11.08 -5.27 -11.10
N THR A 32 11.02 -4.77 -9.86
CA THR A 32 9.78 -4.26 -9.25
C THR A 32 9.46 -2.82 -9.65
N PHE A 33 10.43 -2.02 -10.13
CA PHE A 33 10.22 -0.62 -10.50
C PHE A 33 9.01 -0.37 -11.42
N PRO A 34 8.77 -1.17 -12.49
CA PRO A 34 7.60 -0.99 -13.37
C PRO A 34 6.26 -1.09 -12.63
N TYR A 35 6.22 -1.77 -11.48
CA TYR A 35 5.01 -1.89 -10.67
C TYR A 35 4.47 -0.52 -10.24
N ILE A 36 5.34 0.47 -9.96
CA ILE A 36 4.90 1.82 -9.56
C ILE A 36 4.03 2.45 -10.66
N LEU A 37 4.42 2.29 -11.92
CA LEU A 37 3.64 2.79 -13.05
C LEU A 37 2.34 2.01 -13.21
N LEU A 38 2.40 0.68 -13.09
CA LEU A 38 1.23 -0.20 -13.20
C LEU A 38 0.18 0.06 -12.13
N ILE A 39 0.59 0.15 -10.85
CA ILE A 39 -0.32 0.43 -9.74
C ILE A 39 -0.88 1.86 -9.82
N SER A 40 -0.11 2.82 -10.33
CA SER A 40 -0.59 4.20 -10.53
C SER A 40 -1.69 4.25 -11.60
N LEU A 41 -1.49 3.56 -12.73
CA LEU A 41 -2.49 3.42 -13.78
C LEU A 41 -3.73 2.66 -13.28
N ALA A 42 -3.54 1.55 -12.57
CA ALA A 42 -4.63 0.76 -11.98
C ALA A 42 -5.44 1.59 -10.96
N SER A 43 -4.78 2.40 -10.14
CA SER A 43 -5.41 3.31 -9.19
C SER A 43 -6.19 4.42 -9.89
N LEU A 44 -5.66 4.97 -10.99
CA LEU A 44 -6.37 5.95 -11.81
C LEU A 44 -7.66 5.34 -12.41
N VAL A 45 -7.55 4.17 -13.02
CA VAL A 45 -8.71 3.43 -13.55
C VAL A 45 -9.69 3.10 -12.42
N GLY A 46 -9.18 2.74 -11.25
CA GLY A 46 -9.97 2.48 -10.05
C GLY A 46 -10.76 3.70 -9.58
N ALA A 47 -10.12 4.87 -9.55
CA ALA A 47 -10.78 6.13 -9.21
C ALA A 47 -11.90 6.48 -10.20
N ILE A 48 -11.67 6.29 -11.51
CA ILE A 48 -12.71 6.51 -12.54
C ILE A 48 -13.88 5.53 -12.35
N LEU A 49 -13.62 4.27 -12.05
CA LEU A 49 -14.69 3.29 -11.78
C LEU A 49 -15.47 3.64 -10.50
N ASN A 50 -14.80 4.17 -9.47
CA ASN A 50 -15.45 4.61 -8.24
C ASN A 50 -16.39 5.81 -8.48
N THR A 51 -16.04 6.77 -9.35
CA THR A 51 -16.95 7.89 -9.68
C THR A 51 -18.21 7.43 -10.42
N TRP A 52 -18.15 6.27 -11.08
CA TRP A 52 -19.29 5.60 -11.73
C TRP A 52 -19.98 4.56 -10.84
N ASN A 53 -19.80 4.64 -9.51
CA ASN A 53 -20.40 3.73 -8.51
C ASN A 53 -20.02 2.25 -8.67
N ARG A 54 -18.91 1.93 -9.34
CA ARG A 54 -18.41 0.56 -9.53
C ARG A 54 -17.32 0.22 -8.50
N PHE A 55 -17.64 0.30 -7.21
CA PHE A 55 -16.67 0.14 -6.11
C PHE A 55 -16.06 -1.26 -5.97
N SER A 56 -16.82 -2.32 -6.30
CA SER A 56 -16.38 -3.70 -6.11
C SER A 56 -15.24 -4.12 -7.06
N ILE A 57 -15.17 -3.54 -8.26
CA ILE A 57 -14.14 -3.91 -9.25
C ILE A 57 -12.75 -3.42 -8.80
N PRO A 58 -12.56 -2.12 -8.47
CA PRO A 58 -11.29 -1.64 -7.91
C PRO A 58 -10.93 -2.32 -6.58
N ALA A 59 -11.92 -2.64 -5.73
CA ALA A 59 -11.69 -3.32 -4.46
C ALA A 59 -11.11 -4.74 -4.61
N PHE A 60 -11.33 -5.40 -5.77
CA PHE A 60 -10.78 -6.73 -6.04
C PHE A 60 -9.33 -6.70 -6.58
N ALA A 61 -8.83 -5.55 -7.06
CA ALA A 61 -7.52 -5.45 -7.66
C ALA A 61 -6.36 -5.90 -6.72
N PRO A 62 -6.32 -5.55 -5.42
CA PRO A 62 -5.28 -6.03 -4.51
C PRO A 62 -5.20 -7.55 -4.41
N THR A 63 -6.33 -8.25 -4.54
CA THR A 63 -6.39 -9.72 -4.53
C THR A 63 -5.57 -10.35 -5.66
N LEU A 64 -5.50 -9.72 -6.83
CA LEU A 64 -4.72 -10.22 -7.97
C LEU A 64 -3.22 -10.19 -7.71
N LEU A 65 -2.73 -9.18 -6.99
CA LEU A 65 -1.33 -9.14 -6.55
C LEU A 65 -1.05 -10.28 -5.56
N ASN A 66 -1.94 -10.49 -4.60
CA ASN A 66 -1.80 -11.58 -3.62
C ASN A 66 -1.80 -12.95 -4.31
N ILE A 67 -2.71 -13.19 -5.26
CA ILE A 67 -2.75 -14.42 -6.06
C ILE A 67 -1.45 -14.60 -6.84
N SER A 68 -0.95 -13.53 -7.48
CA SER A 68 0.32 -13.56 -8.20
C SER A 68 1.49 -13.93 -7.26
N MET A 69 1.57 -13.28 -6.10
CA MET A 69 2.61 -13.57 -5.10
C MET A 69 2.57 -15.02 -4.62
N ILE A 70 1.39 -15.53 -4.25
CA ILE A 70 1.24 -16.92 -3.79
C ILE A 70 1.58 -17.91 -4.90
N GLY A 71 1.08 -17.68 -6.13
CA GLY A 71 1.34 -18.53 -7.27
C GLY A 71 2.84 -18.61 -7.62
N PHE A 72 3.52 -17.47 -7.67
CA PHE A 72 4.97 -17.44 -7.92
C PHE A 72 5.76 -18.04 -6.76
N ALA A 73 5.36 -17.81 -5.50
CA ALA A 73 6.04 -18.40 -4.35
C ALA A 73 5.96 -19.94 -4.36
N LEU A 74 4.81 -20.51 -4.70
CA LEU A 74 4.60 -21.95 -4.71
C LEU A 74 5.20 -22.64 -5.94
N PHE A 75 5.00 -22.06 -7.13
CA PHE A 75 5.33 -22.73 -8.39
C PHE A 75 6.59 -22.19 -9.05
N ALA A 76 6.89 -20.89 -8.93
CA ALA A 76 8.02 -20.29 -9.63
C ALA A 76 9.31 -20.28 -8.80
N ALA A 77 9.22 -20.18 -7.47
CA ALA A 77 10.38 -20.09 -6.59
C ALA A 77 11.46 -21.17 -6.81
N PRO A 78 11.14 -22.46 -7.09
CA PRO A 78 12.15 -23.48 -7.37
C PRO A 78 12.97 -23.24 -8.65
N TYR A 79 12.44 -22.45 -9.59
CA TYR A 79 13.06 -22.20 -10.89
C TYR A 79 13.99 -20.98 -10.90
N PHE A 80 14.05 -20.21 -9.82
CA PHE A 80 14.89 -19.01 -9.71
C PHE A 80 16.02 -19.20 -8.69
N HIS A 81 17.23 -18.78 -9.06
CA HIS A 81 18.38 -18.69 -8.16
C HIS A 81 18.92 -17.25 -8.15
N PRO A 82 18.76 -16.48 -7.05
CA PRO A 82 18.09 -16.82 -5.79
C PRO A 82 16.54 -16.83 -5.88
N PRO A 83 15.83 -17.61 -5.04
CA PRO A 83 14.37 -17.79 -5.12
C PRO A 83 13.56 -16.49 -4.97
N VAL A 84 14.10 -15.49 -4.27
CA VAL A 84 13.47 -14.18 -4.07
C VAL A 84 13.18 -13.44 -5.38
N LEU A 85 13.92 -13.74 -6.46
CA LEU A 85 13.65 -13.17 -7.79
C LEU A 85 12.25 -13.56 -8.29
N ALA A 86 11.74 -14.73 -7.93
CA ALA A 86 10.37 -15.13 -8.27
C ALA A 86 9.34 -14.16 -7.68
N LEU A 87 9.55 -13.68 -6.45
CA LEU A 87 8.66 -12.70 -5.80
C LEU A 87 8.73 -11.32 -6.47
N ALA A 88 9.92 -10.88 -6.90
CA ALA A 88 10.03 -9.62 -7.65
C ALA A 88 9.25 -9.66 -8.97
N TRP A 89 9.33 -10.78 -9.70
CA TRP A 89 8.51 -10.98 -10.91
C TRP A 89 7.01 -11.08 -10.58
N ALA A 90 6.65 -11.71 -9.47
CA ALA A 90 5.27 -11.81 -9.01
C ALA A 90 4.62 -10.44 -8.81
N VAL A 91 5.36 -9.46 -8.29
CA VAL A 91 4.88 -8.08 -8.08
C VAL A 91 4.57 -7.41 -9.42
N THR A 92 5.49 -7.50 -10.39
CA THR A 92 5.31 -6.89 -11.71
C THR A 92 4.17 -7.55 -12.49
N VAL A 93 4.08 -8.89 -12.46
CA VAL A 93 2.96 -9.63 -13.06
C VAL A 93 1.64 -9.28 -12.37
N GLY A 94 1.64 -9.18 -11.04
CA GLY A 94 0.47 -8.77 -10.26
C GLY A 94 -0.04 -7.38 -10.64
N GLY A 95 0.86 -6.41 -10.84
CA GLY A 95 0.51 -5.08 -11.33
C GLY A 95 -0.09 -5.08 -12.74
N ILE A 96 0.40 -5.95 -13.62
CA ILE A 96 -0.18 -6.12 -14.97
C ILE A 96 -1.60 -6.69 -14.85
N LEU A 97 -1.79 -7.74 -14.05
CA LEU A 97 -3.09 -8.37 -13.83
C LEU A 97 -4.10 -7.37 -13.25
N GLN A 98 -3.68 -6.55 -12.29
CA GLN A 98 -4.51 -5.47 -11.71
C GLN A 98 -5.04 -4.52 -12.79
N LEU A 99 -4.14 -3.98 -13.61
CA LEU A 99 -4.52 -3.05 -14.67
C LEU A 99 -5.43 -3.73 -15.70
N VAL A 100 -5.01 -4.89 -16.23
CA VAL A 100 -5.74 -5.62 -17.29
C VAL A 100 -7.14 -6.03 -16.83
N TYR A 101 -7.33 -6.42 -15.57
CA TYR A 101 -8.64 -6.79 -15.03
C TYR A 101 -9.63 -5.61 -15.02
N GLN A 102 -9.15 -4.39 -14.76
CA GLN A 102 -10.00 -3.20 -14.69
C GLN A 102 -10.32 -2.61 -16.07
N LEU A 103 -9.47 -2.82 -17.10
CA LEU A 103 -9.66 -2.25 -18.44
C LEU A 103 -10.98 -2.64 -19.15
N PRO A 104 -11.44 -3.91 -19.14
CA PRO A 104 -12.74 -4.28 -19.73
C PRO A 104 -13.92 -3.57 -19.09
N HIS A 105 -13.86 -3.35 -17.78
CA HIS A 105 -14.90 -2.63 -17.04
C HIS A 105 -14.90 -1.14 -17.39
N LEU A 106 -13.73 -0.57 -17.63
CA LEU A 106 -13.59 0.79 -18.14
C LEU A 106 -14.13 0.92 -19.57
N LYS A 107 -13.93 -0.09 -20.43
CA LYS A 107 -14.51 -0.14 -21.78
C LYS A 107 -16.04 -0.15 -21.76
N LYS A 108 -16.65 -0.91 -20.85
CA LYS A 108 -18.11 -1.00 -20.71
C LYS A 108 -18.77 0.33 -20.38
N ILE A 109 -18.08 1.23 -19.67
CA ILE A 109 -18.59 2.57 -19.35
C ILE A 109 -18.19 3.63 -20.39
N GLY A 110 -17.60 3.24 -21.52
CA GLY A 110 -17.20 4.16 -22.59
C GLY A 110 -16.00 5.07 -22.27
N MET A 111 -15.33 4.86 -21.13
CA MET A 111 -14.24 5.70 -20.64
C MET A 111 -12.86 5.09 -20.92
N LEU A 112 -12.75 4.18 -21.88
CA LEU A 112 -11.45 3.68 -22.35
C LEU A 112 -10.79 4.77 -23.20
N VAL A 113 -10.25 5.77 -22.52
CA VAL A 113 -9.57 6.90 -23.14
C VAL A 113 -8.11 6.52 -23.37
N LEU A 114 -7.66 6.59 -24.62
CA LEU A 114 -6.24 6.47 -24.93
C LEU A 114 -5.48 7.62 -24.26
N PRO A 115 -4.33 7.39 -23.61
CA PRO A 115 -3.57 8.44 -22.95
C PRO A 115 -3.22 9.55 -23.96
N ARG A 116 -3.88 10.71 -23.83
CA ARG A 116 -3.54 11.92 -24.58
C ARG A 116 -2.83 12.86 -23.64
N ILE A 117 -1.54 13.07 -23.89
CA ILE A 117 -0.72 13.98 -23.09
C ILE A 117 -0.98 15.39 -23.61
N ASN A 118 -1.77 16.17 -22.89
CA ASN A 118 -1.95 17.59 -23.16
C ASN A 118 -1.63 18.41 -21.91
N PHE A 119 -0.44 19.01 -21.88
CA PHE A 119 0.05 19.80 -20.74
C PHE A 119 -0.65 21.16 -20.59
N HIS A 120 -1.45 21.58 -21.58
CA HIS A 120 -2.19 22.84 -21.55
C HIS A 120 -3.66 22.69 -21.13
N ASP A 121 -4.09 21.49 -20.73
CA ASP A 121 -5.44 21.27 -20.27
C ASP A 121 -5.69 21.95 -18.90
N ALA A 122 -6.69 22.82 -18.84
CA ALA A 122 -7.02 23.56 -17.61
C ALA A 122 -7.46 22.63 -16.46
N GLY A 123 -8.06 21.49 -16.77
CA GLY A 123 -8.41 20.44 -15.81
C GLY A 123 -7.17 19.75 -15.25
N ALA A 124 -6.22 19.38 -16.10
CA ALA A 124 -4.93 18.81 -15.68
C ALA A 124 -4.16 19.76 -14.75
N MET A 125 -4.11 21.06 -15.08
CA MET A 125 -3.43 22.05 -14.25
C MET A 125 -4.09 22.24 -12.87
N ARG A 126 -5.43 22.15 -12.80
CA ARG A 126 -6.17 22.19 -11.54
C ARG A 126 -5.80 21.00 -10.64
N VAL A 127 -5.71 19.79 -11.21
CA VAL A 127 -5.31 18.58 -10.49
C VAL A 127 -3.86 18.74 -9.98
N VAL A 128 -2.93 19.16 -10.83
CA VAL A 128 -1.52 19.37 -10.42
C VAL A 128 -1.41 20.39 -9.27
N LYS A 129 -2.17 21.49 -9.33
CA LYS A 129 -2.20 22.50 -8.26
C LYS A 129 -2.74 21.94 -6.93
N GLN A 130 -3.74 21.06 -6.98
CA GLN A 130 -4.26 20.37 -5.79
C GLN A 130 -3.31 19.27 -5.29
N MET A 131 -2.56 18.63 -6.19
CA MET A 131 -1.56 17.63 -5.82
C MET A 131 -0.37 18.24 -5.08
N GLY A 132 0.03 19.48 -5.37
CA GLY A 132 1.18 20.13 -4.70
C GLY A 132 1.13 20.04 -3.16
N PRO A 133 0.08 20.57 -2.50
CA PRO A 133 -0.09 20.46 -1.05
C PRO A 133 -0.22 19.01 -0.55
N ALA A 134 -0.96 18.18 -1.30
CA ALA A 134 -1.16 16.77 -0.94
C ALA A 134 0.15 15.98 -0.95
N ILE A 135 1.00 16.20 -1.97
CA ILE A 135 2.32 15.57 -2.08
C ILE A 135 3.20 16.00 -0.91
N LEU A 136 3.20 17.28 -0.50
CA LEU A 136 3.96 17.71 0.67
C LEU A 136 3.50 16.99 1.94
N GLY A 137 2.19 16.86 2.16
CA GLY A 137 1.63 16.13 3.30
C GLY A 137 2.03 14.65 3.30
N VAL A 138 1.89 13.97 2.16
CA VAL A 138 2.25 12.55 2.01
C VAL A 138 3.77 12.33 2.07
N SER A 139 4.58 13.28 1.59
CA SER A 139 6.04 13.15 1.59
C SER A 139 6.60 13.08 3.00
N VAL A 140 5.99 13.76 3.99
CA VAL A 140 6.44 13.70 5.39
C VAL A 140 6.39 12.27 5.94
N SER A 141 5.29 11.54 5.69
CA SER A 141 5.19 10.14 6.13
C SER A 141 6.18 9.24 5.38
N GLN A 142 6.39 9.47 4.08
CA GLN A 142 7.37 8.71 3.30
C GLN A 142 8.80 8.94 3.78
N ILE A 143 9.17 10.17 4.12
CA ILE A 143 10.48 10.51 4.69
C ILE A 143 10.68 9.78 6.03
N SER A 144 9.66 9.76 6.89
CA SER A 144 9.72 9.04 8.17
C SER A 144 9.96 7.53 7.98
N LEU A 145 9.27 6.90 7.02
CA LEU A 145 9.48 5.49 6.71
C LEU A 145 10.88 5.19 6.16
N ILE A 146 11.42 6.08 5.32
CA ILE A 146 12.80 5.95 4.81
C ILE A 146 13.79 6.04 5.97
N ILE A 147 13.64 7.02 6.87
CA ILE A 147 14.49 7.18 8.05
C ILE A 147 14.44 5.92 8.94
N ASN A 148 13.24 5.38 9.21
CA ASN A 148 13.08 4.14 9.96
C ASN A 148 13.80 2.96 9.27
N THR A 149 13.73 2.90 7.94
CA THR A 149 14.42 1.87 7.15
C THR A 149 15.94 2.01 7.22
N ILE A 150 16.46 3.24 7.20
CA ILE A 150 17.89 3.53 7.37
C ILE A 150 18.36 3.00 8.74
N PHE A 151 17.67 3.34 9.83
CA PHE A 151 18.01 2.82 11.16
C PHE A 151 17.89 1.30 11.24
N ALA A 152 16.83 0.72 10.68
CA ALA A 152 16.65 -0.73 10.62
C ALA A 152 17.74 -1.45 9.80
N SER A 153 18.31 -0.79 8.79
CA SER A 153 19.38 -1.35 7.96
C SER A 153 20.72 -1.47 8.69
N PHE A 154 20.93 -0.70 9.77
CA PHE A 154 22.13 -0.79 10.63
C PHE A 154 22.00 -1.82 11.76
N LEU A 155 20.81 -2.38 11.96
CA LEU A 155 20.54 -3.42 12.95
C LEU A 155 20.85 -4.82 12.37
N ALA A 156 20.69 -5.86 13.21
CA ALA A 156 20.97 -7.23 12.82
C ALA A 156 20.19 -7.65 11.55
N SER A 157 20.81 -8.54 10.74
CA SER A 157 20.20 -9.05 9.51
C SER A 157 18.83 -9.68 9.82
N GLY A 158 17.77 -9.22 9.13
CA GLY A 158 16.39 -9.64 9.37
C GLY A 158 15.51 -8.59 10.06
N SER A 159 16.10 -7.53 10.64
CA SER A 159 15.34 -6.47 11.34
C SER A 159 14.27 -5.80 10.47
N VAL A 160 14.60 -5.50 9.21
CA VAL A 160 13.64 -4.94 8.24
C VAL A 160 12.48 -5.92 7.97
N SER A 161 12.78 -7.21 7.87
CA SER A 161 11.77 -8.25 7.65
C SER A 161 10.87 -8.44 8.88
N TRP A 162 11.41 -8.43 10.10
CA TRP A 162 10.61 -8.50 11.32
C TRP A 162 9.68 -7.30 11.46
N MET A 163 10.18 -6.10 11.16
CA MET A 163 9.36 -4.87 11.18
C MET A 163 8.24 -4.94 10.13
N TYR A 164 8.54 -5.45 8.93
CA TYR A 164 7.54 -5.67 7.89
C TYR A 164 6.46 -6.68 8.31
N TYR A 165 6.82 -7.80 8.93
CA TYR A 165 5.84 -8.78 9.42
C TYR A 165 4.99 -8.23 10.56
N ALA A 166 5.58 -7.44 11.46
CA ALA A 166 4.83 -6.77 12.52
C ALA A 166 3.82 -5.76 11.95
N ASP A 167 4.22 -4.97 10.94
CA ASP A 167 3.35 -3.99 10.29
C ASP A 167 2.17 -4.67 9.57
N ARG A 168 2.41 -5.78 8.87
CA ARG A 168 1.35 -6.60 8.25
C ARG A 168 0.34 -7.14 9.27
N LEU A 169 0.81 -7.54 10.45
CA LEU A 169 -0.07 -8.01 11.52
C LEU A 169 -0.92 -6.86 12.08
N MET A 170 -0.36 -5.65 12.15
CA MET A 170 -1.07 -4.43 12.58
C MET A 170 -2.07 -3.91 11.53
N GLU A 171 -1.82 -4.14 10.24
CA GLU A 171 -2.75 -3.77 9.15
C GLU A 171 -4.11 -4.46 9.29
N PHE A 172 -4.17 -5.69 9.84
CA PHE A 172 -5.42 -6.43 9.97
C PHE A 172 -6.44 -5.75 10.91
N PRO A 173 -6.15 -5.51 12.20
CA PRO A 173 -7.07 -4.78 13.06
C PRO A 173 -7.27 -3.35 12.58
N SER A 174 -6.21 -2.67 12.12
CA SER A 174 -6.34 -1.29 11.62
C SER A 174 -7.29 -1.20 10.43
N GLY A 175 -7.24 -2.16 9.51
CA GLY A 175 -8.13 -2.25 8.35
C GLY A 175 -9.58 -2.54 8.74
N VAL A 176 -9.81 -3.54 9.61
CA VAL A 176 -11.17 -3.88 10.07
C VAL A 176 -11.81 -2.71 10.82
N LEU A 177 -11.08 -2.10 11.75
CA LEU A 177 -11.57 -0.99 12.56
C LEU A 177 -11.76 0.27 11.72
N GLY A 178 -10.78 0.59 10.86
CA GLY A 178 -10.84 1.74 9.97
C GLY A 178 -12.01 1.68 8.99
N VAL A 179 -12.27 0.52 8.39
CA VAL A 179 -13.42 0.33 7.49
C VAL A 179 -14.74 0.35 8.25
N ALA A 180 -14.84 -0.34 9.39
CA ALA A 180 -16.07 -0.35 10.19
C ALA A 180 -16.45 1.05 10.67
N LEU A 181 -15.47 1.82 11.19
CA LEU A 181 -15.70 3.19 11.63
C LEU A 181 -15.93 4.14 10.44
N GLY A 182 -15.13 4.02 9.38
CA GLY A 182 -15.22 4.89 8.21
C GLY A 182 -16.55 4.74 7.46
N THR A 183 -17.11 3.54 7.39
CA THR A 183 -18.39 3.30 6.70
C THR A 183 -19.61 3.80 7.48
N ILE A 184 -19.58 3.74 8.82
CA ILE A 184 -20.71 4.12 9.67
C ILE A 184 -20.63 5.59 10.08
N LEU A 185 -19.45 6.02 10.53
CA LEU A 185 -19.25 7.31 11.17
C LEU A 185 -19.09 8.44 10.15
N LEU A 186 -18.34 8.21 9.08
CA LEU A 186 -17.98 9.26 8.12
C LEU A 186 -19.19 9.84 7.35
N PRO A 187 -20.15 9.02 6.85
CA PRO A 187 -21.34 9.55 6.21
C PRO A 187 -22.23 10.33 7.18
N SER A 188 -22.35 9.82 8.42
CA SER A 188 -23.15 10.44 9.49
C SER A 188 -22.56 11.79 9.91
N LEU A 189 -21.24 11.88 10.11
CA LEU A 189 -20.53 13.11 10.40
C LEU A 189 -20.63 14.12 9.26
N SER A 190 -20.45 13.67 8.02
CA SER A 190 -20.55 14.53 6.83
C SER A 190 -21.95 15.13 6.69
N LYS A 191 -22.99 14.33 6.95
CA LYS A 191 -24.39 14.79 6.94
C LYS A 191 -24.67 15.80 8.05
N SER A 192 -24.21 15.51 9.28
CA SER A 192 -24.40 16.40 10.45
C SER A 192 -23.65 17.72 10.32
N PHE A 193 -22.47 17.70 9.69
CA PHE A 193 -21.71 18.91 9.41
C PHE A 193 -22.38 19.76 8.33
N ALA A 194 -22.84 19.13 7.25
CA ALA A 194 -23.55 19.83 6.17
C ALA A 194 -24.89 20.44 6.60
N SER A 195 -25.57 19.85 7.59
CA SER A 195 -26.82 20.37 8.16
C SER A 195 -26.62 21.44 9.22
N GLY A 196 -25.38 21.76 9.61
CA GLY A 196 -25.08 22.74 10.67
C GLY A 196 -25.47 22.28 12.08
N ASN A 197 -25.80 21.00 12.27
CA ASN A 197 -26.23 20.46 13.56
C ASN A 197 -25.01 20.09 14.43
N HIS A 198 -24.47 21.09 15.14
CA HIS A 198 -23.27 20.93 15.95
C HIS A 198 -23.45 19.96 17.14
N ASP A 199 -24.63 19.88 17.72
CA ASP A 199 -24.91 18.98 18.84
C ASP A 199 -24.88 17.51 18.41
N GLU A 200 -25.49 17.20 17.27
CA GLU A 200 -25.44 15.87 16.67
C GLU A 200 -24.02 15.51 16.24
N TYR A 201 -23.27 16.46 15.69
CA TYR A 201 -21.88 16.25 15.30
C TYR A 201 -21.00 15.89 16.52
N ASN A 202 -21.12 16.64 17.62
CA ASN A 202 -20.38 16.37 18.85
C ASN A 202 -20.74 15.01 19.45
N ARG A 203 -22.03 14.65 19.46
CA ARG A 203 -22.49 13.34 19.93
C ARG A 203 -21.95 12.20 19.08
N LEU A 204 -21.97 12.35 17.75
CA LEU A 204 -21.40 11.37 16.82
C LEU A 204 -19.89 11.24 17.02
N MET A 205 -19.18 12.36 17.23
CA MET A 205 -17.74 12.35 17.47
C MET A 205 -17.39 11.64 18.79
N ASP A 206 -18.09 11.94 19.90
CA ASP A 206 -17.88 11.26 21.18
C ASP A 206 -18.17 9.75 21.07
N TRP A 207 -19.28 9.38 20.42
CA TRP A 207 -19.59 7.98 20.16
C TRP A 207 -18.52 7.29 19.30
N GLY A 208 -18.06 7.96 18.25
CA GLY A 208 -16.99 7.48 17.38
C GLY A 208 -15.68 7.25 18.15
N LEU A 209 -15.26 8.21 18.98
CA LEU A 209 -14.07 8.09 19.81
C LEU A 209 -14.20 6.94 20.82
N ARG A 210 -15.34 6.81 21.49
CA ARG A 210 -15.60 5.68 22.41
C ARG A 210 -15.50 4.35 21.69
N LEU A 211 -16.08 4.23 20.50
CA LEU A 211 -16.03 3.02 19.71
C LEU A 211 -14.59 2.73 19.23
N CYS A 212 -13.82 3.76 18.85
CA CYS A 212 -12.40 3.63 18.56
C CYS A 212 -11.64 3.01 19.74
N PHE A 213 -11.77 3.57 20.94
CA PHE A 213 -11.08 3.04 22.13
C PHE A 213 -11.57 1.64 22.52
N LEU A 214 -12.88 1.41 22.45
CA LEU A 214 -13.48 0.11 22.78
C LEU A 214 -12.98 -1.01 21.86
N LEU A 215 -12.65 -0.70 20.61
CA LEU A 215 -12.19 -1.71 19.66
C LEU A 215 -10.65 -1.77 19.52
N ALA A 216 -9.99 -0.61 19.51
CA ALA A 216 -8.54 -0.52 19.33
C ALA A 216 -7.78 -1.00 20.57
N LEU A 217 -8.27 -0.68 21.78
CA LEU A 217 -7.55 -0.98 23.02
C LEU A 217 -7.49 -2.50 23.31
N PRO A 218 -8.59 -3.27 23.18
CA PRO A 218 -8.51 -4.73 23.27
C PRO A 218 -7.68 -5.35 22.16
N SER A 219 -7.76 -4.82 20.93
CA SER A 219 -6.95 -5.30 19.80
C SER A 219 -5.45 -5.10 20.05
N ALA A 220 -5.06 -3.94 20.58
CA ALA A 220 -3.68 -3.63 20.93
C ALA A 220 -3.16 -4.54 22.07
N VAL A 221 -3.96 -4.74 23.12
CA VAL A 221 -3.61 -5.64 24.23
C VAL A 221 -3.52 -7.09 23.75
N ALA A 222 -4.48 -7.56 22.95
CA ALA A 222 -4.48 -8.90 22.39
C ALA A 222 -3.25 -9.13 21.50
N LEU A 223 -2.94 -8.21 20.59
CA LEU A 223 -1.74 -8.29 19.76
C LEU A 223 -0.44 -8.24 20.59
N GLY A 224 -0.39 -7.43 21.66
CA GLY A 224 0.74 -7.37 22.56
C GLY A 224 0.99 -8.70 23.27
N ILE A 225 -0.06 -9.29 23.84
CA ILE A 225 0.02 -10.59 24.54
C ILE A 225 0.31 -11.74 23.58
N LEU A 226 -0.33 -11.74 22.40
CA LEU A 226 -0.21 -12.79 21.39
C LEU A 226 0.98 -12.58 20.43
N SER A 227 1.79 -11.54 20.62
CA SER A 227 2.91 -11.20 19.74
C SER A 227 3.90 -12.35 19.56
N GLY A 228 4.30 -13.02 20.64
CA GLY A 228 5.18 -14.19 20.60
C GLY A 228 4.57 -15.36 19.81
N PRO A 229 3.37 -15.86 20.17
CA PRO A 229 2.69 -16.92 19.43
C PRO A 229 2.44 -16.60 17.94
N LEU A 230 2.01 -15.37 17.63
CA LEU A 230 1.68 -14.96 16.26
C LEU A 230 2.93 -14.88 15.38
N THR A 231 4.03 -14.35 15.92
CA THR A 231 5.30 -14.28 15.19
C THR A 231 5.97 -15.65 15.05
N GLY A 232 5.86 -16.51 16.08
CA GLY A 232 6.36 -17.90 16.02
C GLY A 232 5.63 -18.77 14.99
N PHE A 233 4.36 -18.50 14.71
CA PHE A 233 3.61 -19.15 13.61
C PHE A 233 3.96 -18.58 12.23
N ALA A 234 4.28 -17.29 12.13
CA ALA A 234 4.53 -16.59 10.86
C ALA A 234 5.99 -16.66 10.38
N VAL A 235 6.95 -16.82 11.30
CA VAL A 235 8.39 -16.87 11.01
C VAL A 235 8.91 -18.21 11.49
N PRO A 236 9.16 -19.19 10.60
CA PRO A 236 9.83 -20.41 11.02
C PRO A 236 11.25 -20.04 11.46
N VAL A 237 11.50 -20.14 12.76
CA VAL A 237 12.82 -20.02 13.36
C VAL A 237 13.66 -21.20 12.86
N ARG A 238 14.44 -20.97 11.81
CA ARG A 238 15.61 -21.76 11.44
C ARG A 238 16.74 -20.84 11.02
#